data_AF-A0A395NIR4-F1
#
_entry.id   AF-A0A395NIR4-F1
#
_cell.length_a   1.000
_cell.length_b   1.000
_cell.length_c   1.000
_cell.angle_alpha   90.00
_cell.angle_beta   90.00
_cell.angle_gamma   90.00
#
_symmetry.space_group_name_H-M   'P 1'
#
loop_
_entity.id
_entity.type
_entity.pdbx_description
1 polymer ?
#
loop_
_entity_poly.entity_id
_entity_poly.type
_entity_poly.pdbx_seq_one_letter_code
_entity_poly.pdbx_strand_id
1 'polypeptide(L)'
;MHFFNRNLLSFWVALPLPLLANALLGVNFDDCYVRFQNPQSGQQAINARVTTLNWPTTPSDVARTINDFGNINQQNVQLFLQGGLWALTYAGYSNAVCINSQNGLNYDTTIISVLLPSGVSKVNKVNAAEDELAENNRGISGIFGINTNQPLLPTDWAYTTGLLLKQAISQFEAGVLARTNSYPAAIVNMIQSNGEGVLMVVDI
;
A
#
# COMPACT_ATOMS: atom_id res chain seq x y z
N MET A 1 -11.91 67.25 -25.90
CA MET A 1 -11.98 65.88 -26.46
C MET A 1 -11.84 64.93 -25.28
N HIS A 2 -12.94 64.31 -24.83
CA HIS A 2 -13.24 62.88 -25.00
C HIS A 2 -12.19 61.97 -24.32
N PHE A 3 -12.49 61.02 -23.43
CA PHE A 3 -13.74 60.46 -22.87
C PHE A 3 -13.32 59.46 -21.76
N PHE A 4 -14.16 59.26 -20.73
CA PHE A 4 -14.38 57.99 -19.98
C PHE A 4 -13.26 57.31 -19.15
N ASN A 5 -13.51 56.49 -18.11
CA ASN A 5 -14.69 56.07 -17.35
C ASN A 5 -14.22 55.48 -16.00
N ARG A 6 -15.18 55.38 -15.08
CA ARG A 6 -15.15 54.82 -13.72
C ARG A 6 -14.72 53.35 -13.65
N ASN A 7 -14.25 52.88 -12.48
CA ASN A 7 -15.02 52.10 -11.49
C ASN A 7 -14.19 51.07 -10.68
N LEU A 8 -14.48 51.08 -9.37
CA LEU A 8 -14.70 49.94 -8.47
C LEU A 8 -13.53 49.03 -8.05
N LEU A 9 -13.23 49.12 -6.74
CA LEU A 9 -13.23 48.02 -5.77
C LEU A 9 -12.64 46.68 -6.22
N SER A 10 -11.50 46.33 -5.65
CA SER A 10 -11.40 45.04 -4.92
C SER A 10 -10.26 45.08 -3.92
N PHE A 11 -10.64 45.04 -2.64
CA PHE A 11 -9.79 44.59 -1.56
C PHE A 11 -9.39 43.14 -1.86
N TRP A 12 -8.16 42.92 -2.29
CA TRP A 12 -7.54 41.62 -2.12
C TRP A 12 -6.71 41.68 -0.85
N VAL A 13 -7.35 41.26 0.24
CA VAL A 13 -6.64 40.75 1.41
C VAL A 13 -5.84 39.56 0.89
N ALA A 14 -4.54 39.76 0.68
CA ALA A 14 -3.59 38.69 0.52
C ALA A 14 -3.55 37.94 1.87
N LEU A 15 -4.46 36.98 2.04
CA LEU A 15 -4.32 35.95 3.06
C LEU A 15 -2.99 35.24 2.77
N PRO A 16 -2.02 35.28 3.70
CA PRO A 16 -0.90 34.37 3.61
C PRO A 16 -1.49 33.00 3.93
N LEU A 17 -1.79 32.21 2.90
CA LEU A 17 -1.87 30.77 3.08
C LEU A 17 -0.50 30.36 3.62
N PRO A 18 -0.38 29.81 4.85
CA PRO A 18 0.81 29.07 5.17
C PRO A 18 0.80 27.89 4.20
N LEU A 19 1.60 27.99 3.13
CA LEU A 19 2.21 26.85 2.49
C LEU A 19 3.02 26.15 3.58
N LEU A 20 2.34 25.36 4.40
CA LEU A 20 2.94 24.21 5.04
C LEU A 20 3.39 23.35 3.87
N ALA A 21 4.63 23.56 3.45
CA ALA A 21 5.42 22.53 2.81
C ALA A 21 5.54 21.41 3.85
N ASN A 22 4.47 20.61 4.00
CA ASN A 22 4.57 19.32 4.63
C ASN A 22 5.59 18.58 3.77
N ALA A 23 6.77 18.34 4.32
CA ALA A 23 7.76 17.51 3.68
C ALA A 23 7.06 16.19 3.34
N LEU A 24 6.80 15.94 2.07
CA LEU A 24 6.26 14.67 1.60
C LEU A 24 7.25 13.60 2.06
N LEU A 25 6.81 12.74 2.98
CA LEU A 25 7.62 11.64 3.46
C LEU A 25 7.86 10.69 2.28
N GLY A 26 9.11 10.57 1.85
CA GLY A 26 9.55 9.55 0.92
C GLY A 26 9.83 8.25 1.68
N VAL A 27 9.19 7.15 1.28
CA VAL A 27 9.43 5.82 1.88
C VAL A 27 9.83 4.83 0.80
N ASN A 28 10.81 3.97 1.07
CA ASN A 28 11.12 2.86 0.17
C ASN A 28 10.08 1.75 0.37
N PHE A 29 9.56 1.23 -0.72
CA PHE A 29 8.58 0.14 -0.72
C PHE A 29 9.13 -1.13 -0.06
N ASP A 30 10.42 -1.42 -0.24
CA ASP A 30 11.08 -2.61 0.32
C ASP A 30 11.09 -2.61 1.85
N ASP A 31 11.02 -1.43 2.49
CA ASP A 31 10.99 -1.27 3.95
C ASP A 31 9.58 -1.40 4.54
N CYS A 32 8.56 -1.63 3.70
CA CYS A 32 7.15 -1.66 4.12
C CYS A 32 6.60 -3.08 4.18
N TYR A 33 5.50 -3.27 4.94
CA TYR A 33 4.64 -4.46 4.81
C TYR A 33 3.35 -4.08 4.11
N VAL A 34 2.86 -4.96 3.24
CA VAL A 34 1.80 -4.60 2.30
C VAL A 34 0.70 -5.66 2.27
N ARG A 35 -0.51 -5.21 1.99
CA ARG A 35 -1.66 -6.06 1.80
C ARG A 35 -2.54 -5.54 0.67
N PHE A 36 -2.90 -6.43 -0.24
CA PHE A 36 -3.81 -6.18 -1.34
C PHE A 36 -5.22 -6.66 -0.95
N GLN A 37 -6.20 -5.77 -1.05
CA GLN A 37 -7.58 -6.04 -0.64
C GLN A 37 -8.56 -5.54 -1.69
N ASN A 38 -9.35 -6.46 -2.23
CA ASN A 38 -10.49 -6.07 -3.05
C ASN A 38 -11.64 -5.62 -2.16
N PRO A 39 -12.35 -4.53 -2.53
CA PRO A 39 -13.61 -4.22 -1.90
C PRO A 39 -14.62 -5.33 -2.13
N GLN A 40 -15.44 -5.60 -1.11
CA GLN A 40 -16.60 -6.46 -1.24
C GLN A 40 -17.64 -5.84 -2.19
N SER A 41 -18.59 -6.65 -2.67
CA SER A 41 -19.68 -6.17 -3.52
C SER A 41 -20.43 -5.00 -2.84
N GLY A 42 -20.55 -3.88 -3.54
CA GLY A 42 -21.18 -2.65 -3.03
C GLY A 42 -20.31 -1.82 -2.08
N GLN A 43 -19.11 -2.28 -1.71
CA GLN A 43 -18.18 -1.52 -0.89
C GLN A 43 -17.37 -0.54 -1.74
N GLN A 44 -17.26 0.72 -1.30
CA GLN A 44 -16.30 1.66 -1.90
C GLN A 44 -14.87 1.17 -1.62
N ALA A 45 -13.98 1.28 -2.62
CA ALA A 45 -12.59 0.82 -2.51
C ALA A 45 -11.94 1.26 -1.20
N ILE A 46 -11.96 2.55 -0.89
CA ILE A 46 -11.32 3.13 0.30
C ILE A 46 -11.76 2.50 1.63
N ASN A 47 -12.95 1.90 1.70
CA ASN A 47 -13.47 1.25 2.91
C ASN A 47 -12.91 -0.16 3.09
N ALA A 48 -12.24 -0.74 2.09
CA ALA A 48 -11.58 -2.04 2.15
C ALA A 48 -10.20 -1.98 2.83
N ARG A 49 -9.72 -0.77 3.15
CA ARG A 49 -8.41 -0.53 3.77
C ARG A 49 -8.29 -1.17 5.15
N VAL A 50 -7.06 -1.49 5.55
CA VAL A 50 -6.76 -1.88 6.93
C VAL A 50 -7.01 -0.71 7.88
N THR A 51 -7.85 -0.90 8.88
CA THR A 51 -8.10 0.07 9.97
C THR A 51 -7.70 -0.46 11.35
N THR A 52 -7.34 -1.74 11.45
CA THR A 52 -6.96 -2.40 12.70
C THR A 52 -5.57 -1.96 13.16
N LEU A 53 -5.46 -1.51 14.41
CA LEU A 53 -4.22 -1.01 15.02
C LEU A 53 -3.57 -2.00 16.01
N ASN A 54 -4.26 -3.09 16.34
CA ASN A 54 -3.73 -4.12 17.23
C ASN A 54 -3.90 -5.49 16.58
N TRP A 55 -2.81 -6.23 16.49
CA TRP A 55 -2.73 -7.51 15.81
C TRP A 55 -2.18 -8.56 16.77
N PRO A 56 -2.99 -9.48 17.29
CA PRO A 56 -2.53 -10.54 18.18
C PRO A 56 -2.21 -11.85 17.43
N THR A 57 -1.85 -11.78 16.15
CA THR A 57 -1.71 -12.97 15.29
C THR A 57 -0.69 -13.96 15.84
N THR A 58 -1.06 -15.25 15.85
CA THR A 58 -0.19 -16.36 16.25
C THR A 58 0.27 -17.19 15.04
N PRO A 59 1.34 -18.00 15.16
CA PRO A 59 1.76 -18.92 14.10
C PRO A 59 0.64 -19.88 13.64
N SER A 60 -0.16 -20.38 14.57
CA SER A 60 -1.30 -21.26 14.27
C SER A 60 -2.40 -20.54 13.49
N ASP A 61 -2.63 -19.24 13.75
CA ASP A 61 -3.58 -18.45 12.94
C ASP A 61 -3.12 -18.29 11.50
N VAL A 62 -1.81 -18.10 11.29
CA VAL A 62 -1.21 -18.01 9.96
C VAL A 62 -1.31 -19.36 9.26
N ALA A 63 -0.96 -20.47 9.93
CA ALA A 63 -1.06 -21.82 9.38
C ALA A 63 -2.51 -22.15 8.97
N ARG A 64 -3.49 -21.86 9.85
CA ARG A 64 -4.92 -22.02 9.55
C ARG A 64 -5.33 -21.24 8.31
N THR A 65 -4.92 -19.98 8.21
CA THR A 65 -5.28 -19.11 7.09
C THR A 65 -4.69 -19.61 5.76
N ILE A 66 -3.45 -20.11 5.78
CA ILE A 66 -2.81 -20.69 4.61
C ILE A 66 -3.49 -22.01 4.21
N ASN A 67 -3.89 -22.83 5.18
CA ASN A 67 -4.60 -24.08 4.93
C ASN A 67 -6.02 -23.87 4.39
N ASP A 68 -6.68 -22.77 4.74
CA ASP A 68 -8.05 -22.45 4.31
C ASP A 68 -8.12 -21.05 3.68
N PHE A 69 -7.47 -20.84 2.52
CA PHE A 69 -7.59 -19.56 1.81
C PHE A 69 -9.04 -19.19 1.45
N GLY A 70 -9.94 -20.19 1.33
CA GLY A 70 -11.36 -19.99 1.08
C GLY A 70 -12.11 -19.37 2.26
N ASN A 71 -11.49 -19.34 3.44
CA ASN A 71 -12.04 -18.79 4.67
C ASN A 71 -13.43 -19.36 5.01
N ILE A 72 -13.60 -20.68 4.83
CA ILE A 72 -14.89 -21.38 4.92
C ILE A 72 -15.56 -21.11 6.28
N ASN A 73 -14.76 -21.07 7.34
CA ASN A 73 -15.25 -20.84 8.71
C ASN A 73 -15.11 -19.37 9.19
N GLN A 74 -14.68 -18.45 8.31
CA GLN A 74 -14.49 -17.04 8.64
C GLN A 74 -13.46 -16.78 9.77
N GLN A 75 -12.48 -17.65 9.93
CA GLN A 75 -11.46 -17.58 10.99
C GLN A 75 -10.09 -17.09 10.51
N ASN A 76 -9.96 -16.71 9.24
CA ASN A 76 -8.70 -16.28 8.68
C ASN A 76 -8.26 -14.94 9.24
N VAL A 77 -6.97 -14.85 9.53
CA VAL A 77 -6.31 -13.57 9.83
C VAL A 77 -5.91 -12.87 8.54
N GLN A 78 -5.62 -11.58 8.64
CA GLN A 78 -5.04 -10.87 7.51
C GLN A 78 -3.56 -11.24 7.39
N LEU A 79 -3.18 -11.60 6.18
CA LEU A 79 -1.80 -11.86 5.79
C LEU A 79 -1.20 -10.68 5.04
N PHE A 80 0.11 -10.54 5.16
CA PHE A 80 0.92 -9.47 4.64
C PHE A 80 2.08 -10.02 3.83
N LEU A 81 2.63 -9.15 3.01
CA LEU A 81 3.81 -9.37 2.19
C LEU A 81 4.87 -8.35 2.58
N GLN A 82 6.14 -8.72 2.42
CA GLN A 82 7.19 -7.72 2.36
C GLN A 82 6.99 -6.91 1.09
N GLY A 83 7.07 -5.59 1.16
CA GLY A 83 7.09 -4.77 -0.05
C GLY A 83 8.27 -5.12 -0.97
N GLY A 84 8.25 -4.55 -2.16
CA GLY A 84 9.21 -4.80 -3.23
C GLY A 84 8.64 -5.63 -4.38
N LEU A 85 9.51 -5.98 -5.32
CA LEU A 85 9.16 -6.70 -6.56
C LEU A 85 8.40 -8.01 -6.29
N TRP A 86 8.75 -8.73 -5.24
CA TRP A 86 8.07 -9.99 -4.90
C TRP A 86 6.59 -9.77 -4.61
N ALA A 87 6.24 -8.75 -3.82
CA ALA A 87 4.83 -8.42 -3.55
C ALA A 87 4.09 -7.97 -4.81
N LEU A 88 4.74 -7.18 -5.68
CA LEU A 88 4.13 -6.74 -6.93
C LEU A 88 3.85 -7.90 -7.88
N THR A 89 4.80 -8.82 -8.03
CA THR A 89 4.57 -10.01 -8.86
C THR A 89 3.57 -10.95 -8.22
N TYR A 90 3.61 -11.13 -6.90
CA TYR A 90 2.63 -11.94 -6.19
C TYR A 90 1.21 -11.43 -6.44
N ALA A 91 0.99 -10.11 -6.40
CA ALA A 91 -0.31 -9.51 -6.67
C ALA A 91 -0.64 -9.37 -8.17
N GLY A 92 0.31 -9.60 -9.08
CA GLY A 92 0.10 -9.52 -10.54
C GLY A 92 0.21 -8.10 -11.12
N TYR A 93 0.98 -7.20 -10.48
CA TYR A 93 1.33 -5.87 -11.00
C TYR A 93 2.65 -5.85 -11.79
N SER A 94 3.49 -6.87 -11.65
CA SER A 94 4.79 -6.98 -12.34
C SER A 94 5.08 -8.44 -12.70
N ASN A 95 5.87 -8.66 -13.74
CA ASN A 95 6.39 -10.00 -14.13
C ASN A 95 7.91 -10.11 -13.90
N ALA A 96 8.49 -9.25 -13.05
CA ALA A 96 9.94 -9.14 -12.87
C ALA A 96 10.57 -10.36 -12.18
N VAL A 97 9.82 -11.12 -11.38
CA VAL A 97 10.31 -12.34 -10.72
C VAL A 97 9.51 -13.57 -11.15
N CYS A 98 10.14 -14.75 -11.17
CA CYS A 98 9.51 -15.99 -11.61
C CYS A 98 8.65 -16.63 -10.51
N ILE A 99 7.51 -16.02 -10.18
CA ILE A 99 6.50 -16.60 -9.28
C ILE A 99 5.11 -16.58 -9.92
N ASN A 100 4.25 -17.52 -9.54
CA ASN A 100 2.85 -17.50 -9.96
C ASN A 100 2.11 -16.40 -9.21
N SER A 101 1.50 -15.48 -9.94
CA SER A 101 0.67 -14.44 -9.35
C SER A 101 -0.64 -15.01 -8.78
N GLN A 102 -1.13 -14.37 -7.72
CA GLN A 102 -2.46 -14.61 -7.21
C GLN A 102 -3.47 -13.80 -8.04
N ASN A 103 -4.17 -14.49 -8.92
CA ASN A 103 -5.19 -13.89 -9.77
C ASN A 103 -6.25 -13.15 -8.91
N GLY A 104 -6.58 -11.93 -9.34
CA GLY A 104 -7.61 -11.11 -8.73
C GLY A 104 -7.11 -10.13 -7.67
N LEU A 105 -5.81 -10.02 -7.39
CA LEU A 105 -5.27 -8.99 -6.48
C LEU A 105 -4.82 -7.70 -7.18
N ASN A 106 -5.06 -7.56 -8.48
CA ASN A 106 -4.62 -6.42 -9.30
C ASN A 106 -5.75 -5.67 -9.99
N TYR A 107 -6.95 -5.62 -9.40
CA TYR A 107 -8.02 -4.77 -9.95
C TYR A 107 -7.71 -3.29 -9.72
N ASP A 108 -8.30 -2.42 -10.54
CA ASP A 108 -8.15 -0.97 -10.36
C ASP A 108 -8.72 -0.49 -9.02
N THR A 109 -9.74 -1.18 -8.54
CA THR A 109 -10.42 -0.95 -7.27
C THR A 109 -9.74 -1.62 -6.08
N THR A 110 -8.72 -2.47 -6.29
CA THR A 110 -7.96 -3.07 -5.20
C THR A 110 -7.34 -1.96 -4.36
N ILE A 111 -7.51 -2.02 -3.04
CA ILE A 111 -6.76 -1.18 -2.10
C ILE A 111 -5.47 -1.88 -1.73
N ILE A 112 -4.39 -1.11 -1.78
CA ILE A 112 -3.10 -1.50 -1.24
C ILE A 112 -2.95 -0.78 0.09
N SER A 113 -3.04 -1.54 1.18
CA SER A 113 -2.73 -1.04 2.52
C SER A 113 -1.26 -1.28 2.80
N VAL A 114 -0.54 -0.21 3.13
CA VAL A 114 0.90 -0.20 3.35
C VAL A 114 1.18 0.17 4.80
N LEU A 115 1.73 -0.75 5.56
CA LEU A 115 2.33 -0.47 6.86
C LEU A 115 3.70 0.16 6.61
N LEU A 116 3.81 1.45 6.95
CA LEU A 116 5.01 2.25 6.76
C LEU A 116 6.15 1.78 7.68
N PRO A 117 7.42 2.17 7.42
CA PRO A 117 8.56 1.76 8.26
C PRO A 117 8.37 2.09 9.76
N SER A 118 7.69 3.20 10.07
CA SER A 118 7.34 3.56 11.45
C SER A 118 6.45 2.51 12.12
N GLY A 119 5.51 1.91 11.38
CA GLY A 119 4.66 0.82 11.82
C GLY A 119 5.35 -0.55 11.81
N VAL A 120 6.17 -0.82 10.79
CA VAL A 120 6.97 -2.06 10.69
C VAL A 120 7.85 -2.24 11.93
N SER A 121 8.43 -1.16 12.44
CA SER A 121 9.24 -1.19 13.68
C SER A 121 8.48 -1.59 14.96
N LYS A 122 7.14 -1.59 14.92
CA LYS A 122 6.21 -1.83 16.04
C LYS A 122 5.50 -3.18 15.96
N VAL A 123 5.89 -4.02 15.00
CA VAL A 123 5.31 -5.34 14.80
C VAL A 123 6.39 -6.39 14.61
N ASN A 124 6.09 -7.61 15.03
CA ASN A 124 6.87 -8.79 14.70
C ASN A 124 6.23 -9.51 13.52
N LYS A 125 7.06 -10.00 12.60
CA LYS A 125 6.63 -10.93 11.55
C LYS A 125 6.28 -12.28 12.19
N VAL A 126 5.12 -12.83 11.82
CA VAL A 126 4.63 -14.11 12.32
C VAL A 126 4.52 -15.08 11.15
N ASN A 127 5.37 -16.09 11.13
CA ASN A 127 5.31 -17.15 10.13
C ASN A 127 4.36 -18.26 10.60
N ALA A 128 3.87 -19.07 9.67
CA ALA A 128 3.05 -20.24 9.97
C ALA A 128 3.81 -21.25 10.83
N ALA A 129 3.09 -21.91 11.74
CA ALA A 129 3.57 -23.14 12.38
C ALA A 129 3.69 -24.24 11.32
N GLU A 130 4.92 -24.67 11.01
CA GLU A 130 5.20 -25.58 9.90
C GLU A 130 4.58 -26.97 10.09
N ASP A 131 4.53 -27.44 11.34
CA ASP A 131 3.89 -28.70 11.73
C ASP A 131 2.37 -28.69 11.59
N GLU A 132 1.74 -27.51 11.59
CA GLU A 132 0.30 -27.33 11.37
C GLU A 132 -0.06 -27.11 9.89
N LEU A 133 0.91 -26.90 8.99
CA LEU A 133 0.63 -26.75 7.56
C LEU A 133 0.28 -28.09 6.91
N ALA A 134 -0.79 -28.07 6.10
CA ALA A 134 -1.12 -29.17 5.21
C ALA A 134 0.06 -29.43 4.27
N GLU A 135 0.28 -30.69 3.90
CA GLU A 135 1.49 -31.13 3.18
C GLU A 135 1.72 -30.34 1.88
N ASN A 136 0.67 -30.06 1.12
CA ASN A 136 0.71 -29.30 -0.13
C ASN A 136 0.99 -27.79 0.07
N ASN A 137 0.90 -27.30 1.31
CA ASN A 137 1.15 -25.91 1.68
C ASN A 137 2.51 -25.71 2.37
N ARG A 138 3.23 -26.79 2.68
CA ARG A 138 4.59 -26.72 3.21
C ARG A 138 5.50 -26.13 2.14
N GLY A 139 6.23 -25.06 2.49
CA GLY A 139 7.07 -24.31 1.55
C GLY A 139 6.43 -23.06 0.96
N ILE A 140 5.16 -22.75 1.28
CA ILE A 140 4.63 -21.40 1.07
C ILE A 140 5.49 -20.41 1.87
N SER A 141 6.03 -19.40 1.19
CA SER A 141 6.93 -18.40 1.76
C SER A 141 6.57 -17.01 1.25
N GLY A 142 7.11 -15.97 1.89
CA GLY A 142 6.87 -14.57 1.53
C GLY A 142 5.56 -13.97 2.08
N ILE A 143 4.61 -14.81 2.51
CA ILE A 143 3.34 -14.41 3.13
C ILE A 143 3.40 -14.66 4.65
N PHE A 144 2.99 -13.70 5.46
CA PHE A 144 3.07 -13.78 6.91
C PHE A 144 1.94 -13.03 7.63
N GLY A 145 1.68 -13.37 8.88
CA GLY A 145 0.88 -12.54 9.79
C GLY A 145 1.76 -11.50 10.51
N ILE A 146 1.14 -10.54 11.19
CA ILE A 146 1.85 -9.58 12.06
C ILE A 146 1.35 -9.64 13.49
N ASN A 147 2.24 -9.45 14.45
CA ASN A 147 1.91 -9.32 15.87
C ASN A 147 2.40 -7.97 16.39
N THR A 148 1.51 -7.19 16.98
CA THR A 148 1.80 -5.86 17.53
C THR A 148 2.60 -5.98 18.82
N ASN A 149 3.83 -5.47 18.84
CA ASN A 149 4.67 -5.39 20.04
C ASN A 149 4.67 -3.98 20.67
N GLN A 150 4.23 -2.97 19.92
CA GLN A 150 3.99 -1.59 20.37
C GLN A 150 2.73 -1.03 19.68
N PRO A 151 1.98 -0.11 20.29
CA PRO A 151 0.75 0.41 19.69
C PRO A 151 0.97 1.02 18.28
N LEU A 152 0.24 0.52 17.29
CA LEU A 152 0.18 1.17 15.97
C LEU A 152 -0.70 2.41 16.04
N LEU A 153 -0.33 3.40 15.26
CA LEU A 153 -1.07 4.64 15.05
C LEU A 153 -1.69 4.63 13.64
N PRO A 154 -2.76 5.40 13.41
CA PRO A 154 -3.28 5.60 12.05
C PRO A 154 -2.22 6.13 11.08
N THR A 155 -1.26 6.93 11.56
CA THR A 155 -0.15 7.46 10.74
C THR A 155 0.89 6.40 10.37
N ASP A 156 0.86 5.21 10.97
CA ASP A 156 1.72 4.09 10.55
C ASP A 156 1.20 3.41 9.28
N TRP A 157 -0.01 3.74 8.83
CA TRP A 157 -0.61 3.20 7.63
C TRP A 157 -0.74 4.26 6.53
N ALA A 158 -0.41 3.86 5.31
CA ALA A 158 -0.73 4.59 4.09
C ALA A 158 -1.48 3.69 3.12
N TYR A 159 -2.21 4.31 2.21
CA TYR A 159 -3.06 3.60 1.26
C TYR A 159 -2.92 4.17 -0.14
N THR A 160 -3.05 3.29 -1.12
CA THR A 160 -3.24 3.64 -2.52
C THR A 160 -4.20 2.66 -3.18
N THR A 161 -4.51 2.89 -4.46
CA THR A 161 -5.38 2.02 -5.26
C THR A 161 -4.59 1.30 -6.33
N GLY A 162 -5.14 0.18 -6.82
CA GLY A 162 -4.55 -0.56 -7.91
C GLY A 162 -4.41 0.27 -9.18
N LEU A 163 -5.38 1.17 -9.43
CA LEU A 163 -5.30 2.12 -10.54
C LEU A 163 -4.05 3.03 -10.43
N LEU A 164 -3.83 3.65 -9.27
CA LEU A 164 -2.70 4.56 -9.06
C LEU A 164 -1.36 3.82 -9.12
N LEU A 165 -1.30 2.61 -8.57
CA LEU A 165 -0.11 1.76 -8.64
C LEU A 165 0.23 1.39 -10.09
N LYS A 166 -0.75 0.97 -10.90
CA LYS A 166 -0.56 0.68 -12.33
C LYS A 166 -0.08 1.90 -13.11
N GLN A 167 -0.66 3.07 -12.83
CA GLN A 167 -0.25 4.33 -13.47
C GLN A 167 1.21 4.66 -13.16
N ALA A 168 1.64 4.51 -11.90
CA ALA A 168 3.02 4.75 -11.51
C ALA A 168 4.00 3.79 -12.18
N ILE A 169 3.67 2.48 -12.23
CA ILE A 169 4.49 1.47 -12.93
C ILE A 169 4.59 1.80 -14.43
N SER A 170 3.46 2.12 -15.08
CA SER A 170 3.44 2.45 -16.51
C SER A 170 4.23 3.74 -16.83
N GLN A 171 4.17 4.75 -15.96
CA GLN A 171 4.98 5.97 -16.09
C GLN A 171 6.47 5.69 -15.96
N PHE A 172 6.86 4.80 -15.04
CA PHE A 172 8.24 4.33 -14.92
C PHE A 172 8.70 3.63 -16.20
N GLU A 173 7.92 2.65 -16.70
CA GLU A 173 8.26 1.90 -17.92
C GLU A 173 8.42 2.83 -19.13
N ALA A 174 7.54 3.82 -19.29
CA ALA A 174 7.64 4.83 -20.34
C ALA A 174 8.91 5.71 -20.19
N GLY A 175 9.26 6.07 -18.95
CA GLY A 175 10.47 6.84 -18.63
C GLY A 175 11.77 6.09 -18.94
N VAL A 176 11.83 4.80 -18.60
CA VAL A 176 12.97 3.91 -18.95
C VAL A 176 13.15 3.85 -20.47
N LEU A 177 12.06 3.65 -21.22
CA LEU A 177 12.09 3.61 -22.68
C LEU A 177 12.57 4.94 -23.30
N ALA A 178 12.36 6.06 -22.61
CA ALA A 178 12.77 7.39 -23.04
C ALA A 178 14.26 7.72 -22.78
N ARG A 179 15.08 6.80 -22.24
CA ARG A 179 16.54 6.94 -21.99
C ARG A 179 16.93 8.19 -21.17
N THR A 180 16.23 8.46 -20.08
CA THR A 180 16.74 9.42 -19.08
C THR A 180 17.82 8.74 -18.23
N ASN A 181 18.99 9.38 -18.06
CA ASN A 181 20.15 8.87 -17.28
C ASN A 181 19.92 8.83 -15.75
N SER A 182 18.67 8.78 -15.32
CA SER A 182 18.29 8.73 -13.91
C SER A 182 17.70 7.35 -13.68
N TYR A 183 18.23 6.58 -12.72
CA TYR A 183 17.56 5.37 -12.21
C TYR A 183 16.13 5.76 -11.81
N PRO A 184 15.11 5.51 -12.64
CA PRO A 184 13.78 6.00 -12.31
C PRO A 184 13.21 4.98 -11.32
N ALA A 185 12.88 5.37 -10.11
CA ALA A 185 11.98 4.54 -9.31
C ALA A 185 10.55 4.87 -9.74
N ALA A 186 9.63 3.91 -9.68
CA ALA A 186 8.21 4.24 -9.78
C ALA A 186 7.78 4.97 -8.51
N ILE A 187 7.22 6.17 -8.67
CA ILE A 187 6.75 6.99 -7.54
C ILE A 187 5.24 6.85 -7.44
N VAL A 188 4.77 6.31 -6.32
CA VAL A 188 3.35 6.11 -6.06
C VAL A 188 2.88 7.11 -5.01
N ASN A 189 1.88 7.91 -5.36
CA ASN A 189 1.22 8.76 -4.39
C ASN A 189 0.32 7.91 -3.48
N MET A 190 0.52 8.07 -2.17
CA MET A 190 -0.27 7.44 -1.14
C MET A 190 -0.86 8.48 -0.20
N ILE A 191 -1.91 8.08 0.53
CA ILE A 191 -2.55 8.90 1.54
C ILE A 191 -2.51 8.14 2.87
N GLN A 192 -1.99 8.75 3.92
CA GLN A 192 -2.07 8.22 5.28
C GLN A 192 -3.49 8.29 5.85
N SER A 193 -3.79 7.53 6.90
CA SER A 193 -5.14 7.58 7.52
C SER A 193 -5.53 8.97 8.06
N ASN A 194 -4.55 9.83 8.36
CA ASN A 194 -4.77 11.22 8.79
C ASN A 194 -4.98 12.21 7.62
N GLY A 195 -4.90 11.74 6.37
CA GLY A 195 -5.06 12.56 5.17
C GLY A 195 -3.77 13.18 4.62
N GLU A 196 -2.63 12.95 5.26
CA GLU A 196 -1.33 13.44 4.77
C GLU A 196 -0.82 12.61 3.59
N GLY A 197 -0.11 13.27 2.68
CA GLY A 197 0.47 12.63 1.50
C GLY A 197 1.81 11.96 1.81
N VAL A 198 2.00 10.77 1.27
CA VAL A 198 3.27 10.01 1.34
C VAL A 198 3.66 9.59 -0.07
N LEU A 199 4.94 9.71 -0.40
CA LEU A 199 5.48 9.22 -1.66
C LEU A 199 6.16 7.87 -1.41
N MET A 200 5.64 6.83 -2.04
CA MET A 200 6.29 5.54 -2.07
C MET A 200 7.24 5.47 -3.25
N VAL A 201 8.49 5.14 -2.97
CA VAL A 201 9.53 4.85 -3.96
C VAL A 201 9.55 3.35 -4.17
N VAL A 202 9.25 2.91 -5.38
CA VAL A 202 9.25 1.50 -5.78
C VAL A 202 10.42 1.29 -6.74
N ASP A 203 11.42 0.55 -6.27
CA ASP A 203 12.52 0.10 -7.11
C ASP A 203 12.04 -1.10 -7.95
N ILE A 204 12.07 -0.96 -9.28
CA ILE A 204 11.60 -1.96 -10.25
C ILE A 204 12.76 -2.52 -11.07
#